data_AF-A0A382Z481-F1
#
_entry.id   AF-A0A382Z481-F1
#
_cell.length_a   1.000
_cell.length_b   1.000
_cell.length_c   1.000
_cell.angle_alpha   90.00
_cell.angle_beta   90.00
_cell.angle_gamma   90.00
#
_symmetry.space_group_name_H-M   'P 1'
#
loop_
_entity.id
_entity.type
_entity.pdbx_description
1 polymer ?
#
loop_
_entity_poly.entity_id
_entity_poly.type
_entity_poly.pdbx_seq_one_letter_code
_entity_poly.pdbx_strand_id
1 'polypeptide(L)' 'MKMLSHIKFNPDVLSCLSNLSNDEVYTSPKLANEILDVLPQEVFKSKETTFLNPATKSGAILREIAKRLMEGL' A
#
# COMPACT_ATOMS: atom_id res chain seq x y z
N MET A 1 -44.88 -2.25 31.22
CA MET A 1 -43.87 -3.25 30.84
C MET A 1 -44.00 -3.51 29.33
N LYS A 2 -43.25 -2.76 28.51
CA LYS A 2 -43.24 -2.93 27.05
C LYS A 2 -42.04 -3.80 26.69
N MET A 3 -42.32 -4.93 26.05
CA MET A 3 -41.36 -5.91 25.61
C MET A 3 -40.45 -5.27 24.54
N LEU A 4 -39.17 -5.06 24.87
CA LEU A 4 -38.15 -4.66 23.90
C LEU A 4 -37.89 -5.88 23.01
N SER A 5 -38.41 -5.84 21.79
CA SER A 5 -38.03 -6.76 20.73
C SER A 5 -36.51 -6.72 20.58
N HIS A 6 -35.83 -7.85 20.75
CA HIS A 6 -34.43 -7.99 20.40
C HIS A 6 -34.27 -7.73 18.90
N ILE A 7 -33.90 -6.49 18.55
CA ILE A 7 -33.43 -6.17 17.21
C ILE A 7 -32.13 -6.95 17.06
N LYS A 8 -32.14 -7.99 16.21
CA LYS A 8 -30.91 -8.65 15.76
C LYS A 8 -30.07 -7.55 15.09
N PHE A 9 -29.07 -7.05 15.81
CA PHE A 9 -28.05 -6.18 15.25
C PHE A 9 -27.32 -7.00 14.17
N ASN A 10 -27.71 -6.78 12.92
CA ASN A 10 -26.98 -7.27 11.76
C ASN A 10 -26.03 -6.12 11.38
N PRO A 11 -24.78 -6.10 11.88
CA PRO A 11 -23.84 -5.10 11.43
C PRO A 11 -23.68 -5.32 9.92
N ASP A 12 -24.23 -4.40 9.15
CA ASP A 12 -24.01 -4.36 7.72
C ASP A 12 -22.50 -4.41 7.48
N VAL A 13 -22.04 -5.31 6.61
CA VAL A 13 -20.62 -5.53 6.34
C VAL A 13 -19.97 -4.20 5.95
N LEU A 14 -20.70 -3.32 5.26
CA LEU A 14 -20.25 -1.97 4.92
C LEU A 14 -20.10 -1.07 6.15
N SER A 15 -20.96 -1.23 7.16
CA SER A 15 -20.81 -0.54 8.45
C SER A 15 -19.58 -1.04 9.22
N CYS A 16 -19.31 -2.35 9.23
CA CYS A 16 -18.06 -2.90 9.77
C CYS A 16 -16.82 -2.38 9.01
N LEU A 17 -16.86 -2.34 7.68
CA LEU A 17 -15.77 -1.82 6.84
C LEU A 17 -15.55 -0.32 7.04
N SER A 18 -16.62 0.46 7.22
CA SER A 18 -16.53 1.91 7.48
C SER A 18 -15.96 2.23 8.86
N ASN A 19 -16.14 1.31 9.83
CA ASN A 19 -15.58 1.43 11.18
C ASN A 19 -14.14 0.89 11.28
N LEU A 20 -13.64 0.21 10.25
CA LEU A 20 -12.20 -0.02 10.11
C LEU A 20 -11.61 1.31 9.64
N SER A 21 -11.05 2.08 10.58
CA SER A 21 -10.19 3.23 10.29
C SER A 21 -9.11 2.78 9.30
N ASN A 22 -9.31 3.04 8.01
CA ASN A 22 -8.29 2.79 7.01
C ASN A 22 -7.42 4.04 6.97
N ASP A 23 -6.47 4.13 7.92
CA ASP A 23 -5.35 5.08 7.91
C ASP A 23 -4.37 4.76 6.75
N GLU A 24 -4.91 4.31 5.61
CA GLU A 24 -4.14 4.10 4.40
C GLU A 24 -3.69 5.43 3.82
N VAL A 25 -2.39 5.55 3.66
CA VAL A 25 -1.83 6.58 2.80
C VAL A 25 -1.49 5.93 1.47
N TYR A 26 -2.24 6.31 0.43
CA TYR A 26 -1.99 5.83 -0.92
C TYR A 26 -0.85 6.60 -1.57
N THR A 27 0.18 5.88 -2.03
CA THR A 27 1.22 6.43 -2.89
C THR A 27 0.90 6.09 -4.34
N SER A 28 0.67 7.11 -5.16
CA SER A 28 0.39 6.90 -6.60
C SER A 28 1.64 6.34 -7.31
N PRO A 29 1.49 5.52 -8.38
CA PRO A 29 2.62 5.06 -9.16
C PRO A 29 3.47 6.20 -9.75
N LYS A 30 2.83 7.32 -10.10
CA LYS A 30 3.52 8.53 -10.59
C LYS A 30 4.46 9.08 -9.51
N LEU A 31 3.93 9.31 -8.30
CA LEU A 31 4.73 9.82 -7.18
C LEU A 31 5.85 8.85 -6.79
N ALA A 32 5.57 7.53 -6.78
CA ALA A 32 6.58 6.52 -6.52
C ALA A 32 7.71 6.59 -7.56
N ASN A 33 7.40 6.77 -8.85
CA ASN A 33 8.42 6.92 -9.89
C ASN A 33 9.21 8.24 -9.75
N GLU A 34 8.56 9.36 -9.45
CA GLU A 34 9.24 10.64 -9.18
C GLU A 34 10.24 10.50 -8.01
N ILE A 35 9.90 9.74 -6.96
CA ILE A 35 10.82 9.42 -5.87
C ILE A 35 11.99 8.56 -6.37
N LEU A 36 11.75 7.55 -7.20
CA LEU A 36 12.82 6.67 -7.70
C LEU A 36 13.73 7.38 -8.73
N ASP A 37 13.24 8.43 -9.39
CA ASP A 37 14.02 9.24 -10.34
C ASP A 37 15.10 10.08 -9.66
N VAL A 38 14.98 10.34 -8.36
CA VAL A 38 16.03 11.06 -7.60
C VAL A 38 17.24 10.19 -7.27
N LEU A 39 17.12 8.87 -7.41
CA LEU A 39 18.22 7.94 -7.14
C LEU A 39 19.18 7.86 -8.34
N PRO A 40 20.47 7.54 -8.14
CA PRO A 40 21.35 7.20 -9.25
C PRO A 40 20.80 5.98 -9.99
N GLN A 41 20.52 6.08 -11.29
CA GLN A 41 19.82 4.99 -12.01
C GLN A 41 20.66 3.71 -12.17
N GLU A 42 21.97 3.79 -11.94
CA GLU A 42 22.88 2.63 -11.95
C GLU A 42 22.53 1.59 -10.86
N VAL A 43 21.88 2.03 -9.77
CA VAL A 43 21.47 1.15 -8.65
C VAL A 43 20.47 0.08 -9.09
N PHE A 44 19.75 0.29 -10.20
CA PHE A 44 18.82 -0.69 -10.76
C PHE A 44 19.49 -1.69 -11.72
N LYS A 45 20.80 -1.58 -11.95
CA LYS A 45 21.57 -2.45 -12.88
C LYS A 45 22.57 -3.38 -12.18
N SER A 46 22.66 -3.33 -10.85
CA SER A 46 23.62 -4.09 -10.05
C SER A 46 22.91 -5.15 -9.22
N LYS A 47 23.45 -6.38 -9.21
CA LYS A 47 22.94 -7.50 -8.39
C LYS A 47 23.31 -7.37 -6.91
N GLU A 48 24.25 -6.47 -6.61
CA GLU A 48 24.77 -6.18 -5.27
C GLU A 48 23.91 -5.12 -4.56
N THR A 49 23.05 -4.41 -5.30
CA THR A 49 22.17 -3.38 -4.72
C THR A 49 21.00 -4.02 -3.98
N THR A 50 20.76 -3.56 -2.75
CA THR A 50 19.61 -3.97 -1.92
C THR A 50 18.71 -2.78 -1.62
N PHE A 51 17.40 -2.94 -1.83
CA PHE A 51 16.39 -1.91 -1.57
C PHE A 51 15.57 -2.23 -0.32
N LEU A 52 15.31 -1.23 0.51
CA LEU A 52 14.48 -1.35 1.71
C LEU A 52 13.44 -0.22 1.74
N ASN A 53 12.16 -0.58 1.79
CA ASN A 53 11.10 0.36 2.12
C ASN A 53 10.54 0.03 3.53
N PRO A 54 10.90 0.80 4.58
CA PRO A 54 10.54 0.49 5.96
C PRO A 54 9.03 0.64 6.25
N ALA A 55 8.28 1.33 5.39
CA ALA A 55 6.84 1.57 5.55
C ALA A 55 6.08 1.18 4.28
N THR A 56 6.10 -0.12 3.96
CA THR A 56 5.64 -0.58 2.64
C THR A 56 4.12 -0.56 2.45
N LYS A 57 3.35 -0.81 3.52
CA LYS A 57 1.91 -1.14 3.48
C LYS A 57 1.55 -2.03 2.28
N SER A 58 1.05 -1.45 1.19
CA SER A 58 0.62 -2.12 -0.03
C SER A 58 1.74 -2.40 -1.04
N GLY A 59 2.99 -2.05 -0.73
CA GLY A 59 4.16 -2.33 -1.58
C GLY A 59 4.29 -1.40 -2.79
N ALA A 60 3.63 -0.24 -2.79
CA ALA A 60 3.56 0.63 -3.97
C ALA A 60 4.93 1.02 -4.52
N ILE A 61 5.87 1.42 -3.66
CA ILE A 61 7.24 1.79 -4.07
C ILE A 61 8.05 0.56 -4.49
N LEU A 62 7.97 -0.54 -3.74
CA LEU A 62 8.70 -1.78 -4.04
C LEU A 62 8.31 -2.37 -5.40
N ARG A 63 7.04 -2.25 -5.78
CA ARG A 63 6.55 -2.67 -7.10
C ARG A 63 7.20 -1.88 -8.23
N GLU A 64 7.32 -0.56 -8.09
CA GLU A 64 7.97 0.26 -9.13
C GLU A 64 9.48 0.03 -9.17
N ILE A 65 10.13 -0.25 -8.02
CA ILE A 65 11.53 -0.74 -7.98
C ILE A 65 11.66 -2.04 -8.77
N ALA A 66 10.79 -3.03 -8.53
CA ALA A 66 10.83 -4.32 -9.22
C ALA A 66 10.68 -4.17 -10.75
N LYS A 67 9.84 -3.24 -11.22
CA LYS A 67 9.73 -2.94 -12.66
C LYS A 67 11.06 -2.47 -13.26
N ARG A 68 11.73 -1.51 -12.61
CA ARG A 68 13.04 -1.02 -13.07
C ARG A 68 14.11 -2.11 -13.04
N LEU A 69 14.10 -2.97 -12.03
CA LEU A 69 15.00 -4.12 -11.94
C LEU A 69 14.77 -5.12 -13.08
N MET A 70 13.52 -5.39 -13.48
CA MET A 70 13.21 -6.27 -14.61
C MET A 70 13.66 -5.71 -15.96
N GLU A 71 13.84 -4.39 -16.08
CA GLU A 71 14.35 -3.74 -17.29
C GLU A 71 15.89 -3.63 -17.30
N GLY A 72 16.49 -3.42 -16.12
CA GLY A 72 17.92 -3.12 -15.96
C GLY A 72 18.82 -4.32 -15.64
N LEU A 73 18.26 -5.46 -15.23
CA LEU A 73 18.97 -6.72 -14.95
C LEU A 73 18.70 -7.78 -16.03
#